data_AF-A0A5M3WQ84-F1
#
_entry.id   AF-A0A5M3WQ84-F1
#
_cell.length_a   1.000
_cell.length_b   1.000
_cell.length_c   1.000
_cell.angle_alpha   90.00
_cell.angle_beta   90.00
_cell.angle_gamma   90.00
#
_symmetry.space_group_name_H-M   'P 1'
#
loop_
_entity.id
_entity.type
_entity.pdbx_description
1 polymer ?
#
loop_
_entity_poly.entity_id
_entity_poly.type
_entity_poly.pdbx_seq_one_letter_code
_entity_poly.pdbx_strand_id
1 'polypeptide(L)'
;MEIAPSTYYAALTRPPSARSVRDAELKSQISRVFEENLGVYGARKIWRQLNREGVDVARCTVERLMRELGISGAVRGKTRRTTVADPDARLAPDLVKREFRPRRRIGCGWRISPIAPPGRAPCTPRSSSMCFPDGLSAGVRRRP
;
A
#
# COMPACT_ATOMS: atom_id res chain seq x y z
N MET A 1 -15.96 -17.60 7.56
CA MET A 1 -15.41 -17.68 6.19
C MET A 1 -15.44 -19.13 5.81
N GLU A 2 -16.36 -19.53 4.93
CA GLU A 2 -16.48 -20.93 4.52
C GLU A 2 -15.53 -21.19 3.35
N ILE A 3 -14.61 -22.13 3.53
CA ILE A 3 -13.61 -22.54 2.55
C ILE A 3 -13.83 -24.04 2.31
N ALA A 4 -13.89 -24.45 1.05
CA ALA A 4 -14.09 -25.87 0.71
C ALA A 4 -12.95 -26.73 1.28
N PRO A 5 -13.23 -27.88 1.93
CA PRO A 5 -12.20 -28.70 2.58
C PRO A 5 -11.06 -29.10 1.65
N SER A 6 -11.36 -29.39 0.38
CA SER A 6 -10.36 -29.74 -0.64
C SER A 6 -9.33 -28.62 -0.87
N THR A 7 -9.78 -27.37 -0.87
CA THR A 7 -8.90 -26.20 -1.05
C THR A 7 -8.01 -25.97 0.16
N TYR A 8 -8.49 -26.25 1.37
CA TYR A 8 -7.71 -26.18 2.60
C TYR A 8 -6.58 -27.21 2.62
N TYR A 9 -6.88 -28.49 2.37
CA TYR A 9 -5.86 -29.55 2.37
C TYR A 9 -4.87 -29.41 1.20
N ALA A 10 -5.34 -28.93 0.04
CA ALA A 10 -4.46 -28.64 -1.09
C ALA A 10 -3.50 -27.47 -0.81
N ALA A 11 -3.92 -26.47 -0.03
CA ALA A 11 -3.04 -25.39 0.39
C ALA A 11 -1.99 -25.85 1.41
N LEU A 12 -2.35 -26.76 2.31
CA LEU A 12 -1.45 -27.31 3.32
C LEU A 12 -0.27 -28.10 2.73
N THR A 13 -0.51 -28.86 1.66
CA THR A 13 0.50 -29.74 1.05
C THR A 13 1.26 -29.08 -0.11
N ARG A 14 0.91 -27.84 -0.48
CA ARG A 14 1.48 -27.20 -1.66
C ARG A 14 2.97 -26.88 -1.42
N PRO A 15 3.88 -27.34 -2.29
CA PRO A 15 5.28 -26.95 -2.19
C PRO A 15 5.43 -25.43 -2.41
N PRO A 16 6.49 -24.82 -1.85
CA PRO A 16 6.74 -23.40 -2.03
C PRO A 16 6.81 -23.05 -3.52
N SER A 17 6.13 -21.97 -3.91
CA SER A 17 6.18 -21.50 -5.30
C SER A 17 7.61 -21.15 -5.69
N ALA A 18 7.97 -21.28 -6.98
CA ALA A 18 9.28 -20.90 -7.48
C ALA A 18 9.66 -19.44 -7.11
N ARG A 19 8.66 -18.56 -7.03
CA ARG A 19 8.85 -17.19 -6.55
C ARG A 19 9.25 -17.14 -5.08
N SER A 20 8.60 -17.93 -4.22
CA SER A 20 8.91 -18.00 -2.79
C SER A 20 10.32 -18.52 -2.53
N VAL A 21 10.79 -19.47 -3.35
CA VAL A 21 12.16 -20.00 -3.26
C VAL A 21 13.17 -18.91 -3.62
N ARG A 22 12.99 -18.24 -4.77
CA ARG A 22 13.85 -17.11 -5.15
C ARG A 22 13.83 -15.97 -4.13
N ASP A 23 12.65 -15.64 -3.61
CA ASP A 23 12.52 -14.59 -2.59
C ASP A 23 13.29 -14.98 -1.31
N ALA A 24 13.35 -16.26 -0.93
CA ALA A 24 14.14 -16.71 0.21
C ALA A 24 15.65 -16.57 -0.04
N GLU A 25 16.13 -16.92 -1.23
CA GLU A 25 17.52 -16.71 -1.65
C GLU A 25 17.89 -15.22 -1.63
N LEU A 26 17.03 -14.37 -2.20
CA LEU A 26 17.22 -12.92 -2.21
C LEU A 26 17.21 -12.33 -0.81
N LYS A 27 16.36 -12.82 0.10
CA LYS A 27 16.36 -12.39 1.51
C LYS A 27 17.71 -12.63 2.17
N SER A 28 18.31 -13.80 1.94
CA SER A 28 19.65 -14.11 2.47
C SER A 28 20.72 -13.14 1.96
N GLN A 29 20.72 -12.86 0.65
CA GLN A 29 21.67 -11.91 0.05
C GLN A 29 21.46 -10.48 0.56
N ILE A 30 20.21 -10.04 0.70
CA ILE A 30 19.87 -8.71 1.23
C ILE A 30 20.36 -8.57 2.67
N SER A 31 20.15 -9.58 3.53
CA SER A 31 20.63 -9.56 4.90
C SER A 31 22.16 -9.51 4.97
N ARG A 32 22.85 -10.32 4.15
CA ARG A 32 24.32 -10.29 4.04
C ARG A 32 24.84 -8.89 3.72
N VAL A 33 24.35 -8.29 2.64
CA VAL A 33 24.77 -6.95 2.21
C VAL A 33 24.42 -5.89 3.26
N PHE A 34 23.29 -6.04 3.96
CA PHE A 34 22.89 -5.10 5.01
C PHE A 34 23.84 -5.16 6.22
N GLU A 35 24.20 -6.35 6.69
CA GLU A 35 25.11 -6.57 7.80
C GLU A 35 26.54 -6.12 7.47
N GLU A 36 27.04 -6.44 6.28
CA GLU A 36 28.35 -5.98 5.78
C GLU A 36 28.47 -4.45 5.76
N ASN A 37 27.35 -3.75 5.55
CA ASN A 37 27.30 -2.29 5.50
C ASN A 37 26.77 -1.65 6.80
N LEU A 38 26.87 -2.36 7.93
CA LEU A 38 26.52 -1.91 9.28
C LEU A 38 25.09 -1.36 9.40
N GLY A 39 24.18 -1.85 8.56
CA GLY A 39 22.78 -1.42 8.52
C GLY A 39 22.53 0.00 7.97
N VAL A 40 23.53 0.63 7.35
CA VAL A 40 23.39 1.98 6.78
C VAL A 40 22.64 1.96 5.45
N TYR A 41 22.66 0.84 4.73
CA TYR A 41 22.11 0.76 3.38
C TYR A 41 20.60 0.58 3.39
N GLY A 42 19.89 1.49 2.71
CA GLY A 42 18.48 1.33 2.37
C GLY A 42 18.30 0.63 1.02
N ALA A 43 17.04 0.39 0.63
CA ALA A 43 16.70 -0.39 -0.56
C ALA A 43 17.39 0.05 -1.85
N ARG A 44 17.53 1.37 -2.09
CA ARG A 44 18.23 1.89 -3.28
C ARG A 44 19.71 1.52 -3.31
N LYS A 45 20.39 1.48 -2.16
CA LYS A 45 21.82 1.16 -2.07
C LYS A 45 22.05 -0.34 -2.18
N ILE A 46 21.24 -1.13 -1.47
CA ILE A 46 21.26 -2.60 -1.57
C ILE A 46 20.99 -3.04 -3.01
N TRP A 47 19.95 -2.49 -3.66
CA TRP A 47 19.65 -2.79 -5.06
C TRP A 47 20.85 -2.51 -6.00
N ARG A 48 21.53 -1.36 -5.84
CA ARG A 48 22.74 -1.08 -6.63
C ARG A 48 23.87 -2.06 -6.33
N GLN A 49 24.01 -2.49 -5.09
CA GLN A 49 25.04 -3.43 -4.69
C GLN A 49 24.77 -4.83 -5.28
N LEU A 50 23.53 -5.32 -5.19
CA LEU A 50 23.10 -6.57 -5.82
C LEU A 50 23.31 -6.55 -7.35
N ASN A 51 22.97 -5.44 -8.00
CA ASN A 51 23.22 -5.29 -9.44
C ASN A 51 24.71 -5.30 -9.80
N ARG A 52 25.59 -4.79 -8.93
CA ARG A 52 27.05 -4.88 -9.13
C ARG A 52 27.59 -6.30 -8.96
N GLU A 53 26.96 -7.07 -8.07
CA GLU A 53 27.25 -8.49 -7.87
C GLU A 53 26.65 -9.39 -8.96
N GLY A 54 25.94 -8.81 -9.95
CA GLY A 54 25.36 -9.52 -11.08
C GLY A 54 24.00 -10.15 -10.81
N VAL A 55 23.36 -9.81 -9.68
CA VAL A 55 22.01 -10.29 -9.36
C VAL A 55 20.99 -9.30 -9.92
N ASP A 56 20.32 -9.68 -11.01
CA ASP A 56 19.31 -8.82 -11.64
C ASP A 56 17.99 -8.89 -10.88
N VAL A 57 17.69 -7.81 -10.14
CA VAL A 57 16.48 -7.71 -9.33
C VAL A 57 15.84 -6.35 -9.51
N ALA A 58 14.52 -6.31 -9.64
CA ALA A 58 13.78 -5.06 -9.62
C ALA A 58 13.88 -4.39 -8.25
N ARG A 59 14.08 -3.07 -8.23
CA ARG A 59 14.14 -2.26 -7.00
C ARG A 59 12.90 -2.48 -6.10
N CYS A 60 11.71 -2.58 -6.68
CA CYS A 60 10.47 -2.79 -5.94
C CYS A 60 10.43 -4.13 -5.20
N THR A 61 11.11 -5.16 -5.73
CA THR A 61 11.26 -6.46 -5.06
C THR A 61 12.15 -6.32 -3.83
N VAL A 62 13.28 -5.63 -3.95
CA VAL A 62 14.17 -5.37 -2.80
C VAL A 62 13.43 -4.57 -1.72
N GLU A 63 12.70 -3.51 -2.09
CA GLU A 63 11.89 -2.72 -1.16
C GLU A 63 10.83 -3.56 -0.43
N ARG A 64 10.14 -4.46 -1.15
CA ARG A 64 9.18 -5.37 -0.55
C ARG A 64 9.85 -6.35 0.42
N LEU A 65 10.93 -7.01 0.00
CA LEU A 65 11.62 -8.00 0.84
C LEU A 65 12.24 -7.37 2.09
N MET A 66 12.78 -6.15 1.98
CA MET A 66 13.26 -5.40 3.15
C MET A 66 12.13 -5.10 4.14
N ARG A 67 10.92 -4.74 3.65
CA ARG A 67 9.75 -4.53 4.52
C ARG A 67 9.33 -5.83 5.22
N GLU A 68 9.34 -6.95 4.51
CA GLU A 68 9.03 -8.27 5.09
C GLU A 68 10.05 -8.67 6.17
N LEU A 69 11.32 -8.31 6.01
CA LEU A 69 12.38 -8.55 6.99
C LEU A 69 12.43 -7.52 8.14
N GLY A 70 11.65 -6.43 8.05
CA GLY A 70 11.70 -5.33 9.02
C GLY A 70 12.98 -4.49 8.96
N ILE A 71 13.77 -4.63 7.90
CA ILE A 71 15.05 -3.96 7.73
C ILE A 71 14.80 -2.60 7.07
N SER A 72 15.38 -1.55 7.66
CA SER A 72 15.36 -0.21 7.08
C SER A 72 16.76 0.41 7.10
N GLY A 73 17.09 1.14 6.05
CA GLY A 73 18.37 1.85 5.99
C GLY A 73 18.36 3.08 6.89
N ALA A 74 19.54 3.45 7.39
CA ALA A 74 19.69 4.67 8.17
C ALA A 74 19.26 5.92 7.40
N VAL A 75 18.25 6.63 7.91
CA VAL A 75 17.81 7.93 7.38
C VAL A 75 18.40 9.04 8.24
N ARG A 76 19.18 9.93 7.62
CA ARG A 76 19.76 11.08 8.32
C ARG A 76 18.74 12.22 8.37
N GLY A 77 18.30 12.57 9.57
CA GLY A 77 17.48 13.75 9.86
C GLY A 77 15.98 13.48 9.88
N LYS A 78 15.28 14.20 10.77
CA LYS A 78 13.83 14.41 10.68
C LYS A 78 13.59 15.66 9.83
N THR A 79 12.64 15.61 8.90
CA THR A 79 12.14 16.83 8.25
C THR A 79 11.56 17.74 9.33
N ARG A 80 12.25 18.85 9.63
CA ARG A 80 11.74 19.86 10.56
C ARG A 80 10.66 20.67 9.85
N ARG A 81 9.45 20.68 10.41
CA ARG A 81 8.41 21.63 10.02
C ARG A 81 8.70 22.94 10.74
N THR A 82 9.43 23.83 10.07
CA THR A 82 9.86 25.12 10.66
C THR A 82 8.68 26.06 10.92
N THR A 83 7.62 25.94 10.14
CA THR A 83 6.50 26.89 10.18
C THR A 83 5.18 26.12 10.29
N VAL A 84 4.51 26.30 11.42
CA VAL A 84 3.10 25.95 11.59
C VAL A 84 2.33 27.24 11.39
N ALA A 85 1.44 27.28 10.40
CA ALA A 85 0.59 28.45 10.17
C ALA A 85 -0.36 28.60 11.36
N ASP A 86 -0.38 29.78 11.95
CA ASP A 86 -1.33 30.14 12.99
C ASP A 86 -2.73 30.26 12.34
N PRO A 87 -3.73 29.48 12.80
CA PRO A 87 -5.08 29.53 12.26
C PRO A 87 -5.76 30.90 12.47
N ASP A 88 -5.33 31.68 13.46
CA ASP A 88 -5.91 32.98 13.82
C ASP A 88 -5.14 34.17 13.22
N ALA A 89 -4.07 33.91 12.45
CA ALA A 89 -3.33 34.96 11.78
C ALA A 89 -4.18 35.68 10.73
N ARG A 90 -4.18 37.02 10.78
CA ARG A 90 -4.83 37.85 9.75
C ARG A 90 -4.18 37.59 8.39
N LEU A 91 -4.92 36.95 7.51
CA LEU A 91 -4.55 36.76 6.11
C LEU A 91 -4.56 38.11 5.39
N ALA A 92 -3.56 38.35 4.53
CA ALA A 92 -3.56 39.52 3.67
C ALA A 92 -4.79 39.49 2.73
N PRO A 93 -5.48 40.62 2.53
CA PRO A 93 -6.65 40.68 1.66
C PRO A 93 -6.26 40.43 0.19
N ASP A 94 -7.02 39.59 -0.50
CA ASP A 94 -6.84 39.35 -1.94
C ASP A 94 -7.41 40.50 -2.76
N LEU A 95 -6.55 41.44 -3.15
CA LEU A 95 -6.91 42.63 -3.91
C LEU A 95 -7.33 42.32 -5.36
N VAL A 96 -6.97 41.13 -5.88
CA VAL A 96 -7.24 40.71 -7.27
C VAL A 96 -8.48 39.83 -7.37
N LYS A 97 -9.13 39.53 -6.23
CA LYS A 97 -10.37 38.74 -6.12
C LYS A 97 -10.33 37.44 -6.95
N ARG A 98 -9.25 36.67 -6.81
CA ARG A 98 -9.05 35.43 -7.56
C ARG A 98 -9.82 34.29 -6.92
N GLU A 99 -10.56 33.54 -7.73
CA GLU A 99 -11.24 32.33 -7.27
C GLU A 99 -10.26 31.15 -7.23
N PHE A 100 -9.56 30.96 -6.10
CA PHE A 100 -8.72 29.79 -5.84
C PHE A 100 -9.51 28.52 -5.46
N ARG A 101 -10.85 28.61 -5.46
CA ARG A 101 -11.69 27.43 -5.24
C ARG A 101 -11.59 26.55 -6.46
N PRO A 102 -11.26 25.25 -6.32
CA PRO A 102 -11.31 24.34 -7.45
C PRO A 102 -12.74 24.36 -8.01
N ARG A 103 -12.88 24.55 -9.32
CA ARG A 103 -14.19 24.44 -9.99
C ARG A 103 -14.76 23.07 -9.63
N ARG A 104 -15.86 23.06 -8.86
CA ARG A 104 -16.51 21.81 -8.44
C ARG A 104 -16.72 20.96 -9.69
N ARG A 105 -16.04 19.82 -9.76
CA ARG A 105 -16.27 18.85 -10.83
C ARG A 105 -17.73 18.41 -10.70
N ILE A 106 -18.50 18.69 -11.74
CA ILE A 106 -19.83 18.14 -11.95
C ILE A 106 -19.61 16.63 -12.12
N GLY A 107 -20.19 15.81 -11.23
CA GLY A 107 -20.23 14.36 -11.43
C GLY A 107 -19.27 13.53 -10.58
N CYS A 108 -19.34 13.65 -9.27
CA CYS A 108 -19.25 12.45 -8.42
C CYS A 108 -20.15 12.68 -7.21
N GLY A 109 -21.13 11.79 -7.00
CA GLY A 109 -22.23 11.91 -6.03
C GLY A 109 -21.81 11.82 -4.56
N TRP A 110 -20.66 12.39 -4.20
CA TRP A 110 -20.18 12.48 -2.84
C TRP A 110 -20.45 13.88 -2.32
N ARG A 111 -21.41 13.97 -1.38
CA ARG A 111 -21.75 15.19 -0.67
C ARG A 111 -20.61 15.53 0.29
N ILE A 112 -19.72 16.43 -0.12
CA ILE A 112 -18.79 17.08 0.82
C ILE A 112 -19.59 18.20 1.50
N SER A 113 -20.13 17.90 2.69
CA SER A 113 -20.71 18.93 3.56
C SER A 113 -19.59 19.83 4.08
N PRO A 114 -19.71 21.17 3.95
CA PRO A 114 -18.81 22.08 4.63
C PRO A 114 -19.30 22.22 6.06
N ILE A 115 -18.42 21.90 7.03
CA ILE A 115 -18.59 22.04 8.48
C ILE A 115 -19.25 20.82 9.15
N ALA A 116 -18.43 20.05 9.87
CA ALA A 116 -18.88 19.14 10.93
C ALA A 116 -18.02 19.41 12.20
N PRO A 117 -18.63 19.53 13.39
CA PRO A 117 -17.90 19.69 14.66
C PRO A 117 -17.21 18.38 15.09
N PRO A 118 -16.23 18.42 16.01
CA PRO A 118 -15.50 17.22 16.41
C PRO A 118 -16.35 16.36 17.34
N GLY A 119 -16.66 15.14 16.91
CA GLY A 119 -17.37 14.15 17.72
C GLY A 119 -17.37 12.79 17.03
N ARG A 120 -16.68 11.82 17.63
CA ARG A 120 -16.65 10.41 17.20
C ARG A 120 -18.06 9.82 17.22
N ALA A 121 -18.46 9.13 16.14
CA ALA A 121 -19.31 7.95 16.24
C ALA A 121 -19.07 7.02 15.04
N PRO A 122 -19.20 5.69 15.23
CA PRO A 122 -18.61 4.68 14.37
C PRO A 122 -19.52 4.29 13.19
N CYS A 123 -18.88 3.75 12.16
CA CYS A 123 -19.52 3.18 10.99
C CYS A 123 -20.26 1.88 11.39
N THR A 124 -21.59 1.92 11.50
CA THR A 124 -22.40 0.71 11.34
C THR A 124 -22.75 0.55 9.87
N PRO A 125 -22.60 -0.64 9.26
CA PRO A 125 -23.10 -0.87 7.92
C PRO A 125 -24.63 -0.85 7.94
N ARG A 126 -25.19 -0.02 7.07
CA ARG A 126 -26.60 -0.01 6.73
C ARG A 126 -26.96 -1.37 6.14
N SER A 127 -27.84 -2.09 6.81
CA SER A 127 -28.52 -3.27 6.28
C SER A 127 -29.08 -2.97 4.89
N SER A 128 -28.73 -3.79 3.92
CA SER A 128 -29.51 -3.94 2.68
C SER A 128 -29.86 -5.41 2.56
N SER A 129 -30.98 -5.73 3.20
CA SER A 129 -31.85 -6.81 2.80
C SER A 129 -32.34 -6.54 1.38
N MET A 130 -31.89 -7.33 0.41
CA MET A 130 -32.68 -7.63 -0.78
C MET A 130 -32.52 -9.13 -1.06
N CYS A 131 -33.51 -9.86 -0.55
CA CYS A 131 -33.85 -11.18 -1.06
C CYS A 131 -34.26 -11.05 -2.53
N PHE A 132 -33.73 -11.89 -3.41
CA PHE A 132 -34.54 -12.49 -4.48
C PHE A 132 -34.07 -13.94 -4.70
N PRO A 133 -35.00 -14.87 -4.97
CA PRO A 133 -34.80 -16.31 -4.87
C PRO A 133 -34.39 -16.95 -6.20
N ASP A 134 -33.81 -18.15 -6.06
CA ASP A 134 -33.84 -19.33 -6.93
C ASP A 134 -33.50 -19.22 -8.43
N GLY A 135 -32.35 -19.84 -8.77
CA GLY A 135 -32.30 -21.02 -9.64
C GLY A 135 -32.42 -20.81 -11.15
N LEU A 136 -31.29 -20.92 -11.87
CA LEU A 136 -31.22 -21.62 -13.15
C LEU A 136 -29.77 -21.87 -13.59
N SER A 137 -29.49 -23.14 -13.85
CA SER A 137 -28.26 -23.74 -14.33
C SER A 137 -28.03 -23.55 -15.83
N ALA A 138 -26.80 -23.21 -16.23
CA ALA A 138 -26.16 -23.55 -17.50
C ALA A 138 -24.67 -23.15 -17.36
N GLY A 139 -23.66 -23.97 -17.63
CA GLY A 139 -23.45 -24.69 -18.88
C GLY A 139 -22.09 -24.25 -19.43
N VAL A 140 -21.12 -25.15 -19.33
CA VAL A 140 -19.75 -25.09 -19.86
C VAL A 140 -19.66 -24.43 -21.25
N ARG A 141 -18.67 -23.57 -21.47
CA ARG A 141 -17.85 -23.56 -22.71
C ARG A 141 -16.55 -22.75 -22.54
N ARG A 142 -15.42 -23.47 -22.55
CA ARG A 142 -14.10 -22.94 -22.92
C ARG A 142 -14.05 -22.72 -24.43
N ARG A 143 -13.30 -21.71 -24.88
CA ARG A 143 -12.55 -21.64 -26.16
C ARG A 143 -11.96 -20.23 -26.34
N PRO A 144 -10.97 -20.06 -27.25
CA PRO A 144 -9.84 -20.92 -27.58
C PRO A 144 -8.52 -20.42 -26.95
#